data_AF-A0A519QGK9-F1
#
_entry.id   AF-A0A519QGK9-F1
#
_cell.length_a   1.000
_cell.length_b   1.000
_cell.length_c   1.000
_cell.angle_alpha   90.00
_cell.angle_beta   90.00
_cell.angle_gamma   90.00
#
_symmetry.space_group_name_H-M   'P 1'
#
loop_
_entity.id
_entity.type
_entity.pdbx_description
1 polymer ?
#
loop_
_entity_poly.entity_id
_entity_poly.type
_entity_poly.pdbx_seq_one_letter_code
_entity_poly.pdbx_strand_id
1 'polypeptide(L)'
;MRSITNGFLFFGYLFLAMTVGAFLWRANLGAGAGVAAGFGTAGLLLATHVLVVGRAQRAALKKEIDQVREAHRLLADAMESTQGALTELAQAIEAGALTSTEQLSGEVRMLETLIQQMSASIEERVQQPVPASPFEARHRQQSNVLLQTIHEALAENRVDLYLQPVVSLPQRRTIFYESFTRLRAADDRVMMPAEYLSVAEGEGLVPAIDNLLLFRCAQIVRRLARQDRKVGVFCNVALSSLGDETFFPQFLEFLSENRDLNQALIFELGQAVFDARGAVEARNMAKLADLGFRFSIDKVQTLDLDFADLQRSDVKFIKVAADLLIEQLLDLDNGPALPSLRDIQAADFAGLTRRYGIEVIAEKCESERQIVDILELDVGMGQGHLFGEPRAIKEAVLAETDPPAEFLRSTLRSAEQRRRFG
;
A
#
# COMPACT_ATOMS: atom_id res chain seq x y z
N MET A 1 46.66 -47.26 13.00
CA MET A 1 47.28 -47.03 14.33
C MET A 1 46.88 -48.08 15.38
N ARG A 2 45.58 -48.35 15.62
CA ARG A 2 45.13 -49.31 16.66
C ARG A 2 45.71 -50.73 16.56
N SER A 3 45.88 -51.27 15.35
CA SER A 3 46.47 -52.62 15.14
C SER A 3 47.92 -52.73 15.60
N ILE A 4 48.69 -51.65 15.42
CA ILE A 4 50.11 -51.61 15.81
C ILE A 4 50.23 -51.50 17.34
N THR A 5 49.41 -50.66 17.98
CA THR A 5 49.37 -50.51 19.43
C THR A 5 48.96 -51.80 20.14
N ASN A 6 47.98 -52.53 19.60
CA ASN A 6 47.56 -53.83 20.15
C ASN A 6 48.69 -54.88 20.07
N GLY A 7 49.47 -54.86 18.99
CA GLY A 7 50.65 -55.72 18.85
C GLY A 7 51.70 -55.45 19.93
N PHE A 8 52.06 -54.18 20.17
CA PHE A 8 53.02 -53.81 21.23
C PHE A 8 52.55 -54.20 22.63
N LEU A 9 51.25 -54.03 22.94
CA LEU A 9 50.69 -54.42 24.23
C LEU A 9 50.71 -55.94 24.45
N PHE A 10 50.44 -56.72 23.39
CA PHE A 10 50.53 -58.17 23.45
C PHE A 10 51.94 -58.65 23.79
N PHE A 11 52.98 -58.11 23.13
CA PHE A 11 54.37 -58.40 23.46
C PHE A 11 54.75 -57.96 24.88
N GLY A 12 54.23 -56.83 25.35
CA GLY A 12 54.41 -56.37 26.72
C GLY A 12 53.81 -57.32 27.77
N TYR A 13 52.61 -57.85 27.53
CA TYR A 13 51.97 -58.83 28.41
C TYR A 13 52.71 -60.15 28.44
N LEU A 14 53.19 -60.61 27.28
CA LEU A 14 54.00 -61.82 27.19
C LEU A 14 55.31 -61.67 27.95
N PHE A 15 55.98 -60.52 27.84
CA PHE A 15 57.20 -60.23 28.57
C PHE A 15 56.99 -60.23 30.09
N LEU A 16 55.93 -59.56 30.57
CA LEU A 16 55.58 -59.52 32.00
C LEU A 16 55.19 -60.91 32.54
N ALA A 17 54.49 -61.72 31.74
CA ALA A 17 54.17 -63.09 32.10
C ALA A 17 55.42 -63.98 32.22
N MET A 18 56.37 -63.84 31.29
CA MET A 18 57.64 -64.57 31.33
C MET A 18 58.49 -64.17 32.54
N THR A 19 58.53 -62.88 32.93
CA THR A 19 59.29 -62.45 34.11
C THR A 19 58.70 -62.99 35.41
N VAL A 20 57.37 -63.02 35.55
CA VAL A 20 56.69 -63.64 36.71
C VAL A 20 56.95 -65.15 36.77
N GLY A 21 56.87 -65.85 35.63
CA GLY A 21 57.18 -67.28 35.56
C GLY A 21 58.63 -67.60 35.91
N ALA A 22 59.58 -66.80 35.41
CA ALA A 22 61.01 -66.94 35.71
C ALA A 22 61.34 -66.66 37.19
N PHE A 23 60.67 -65.67 37.79
CA PHE A 23 60.84 -65.34 39.21
C PHE A 23 60.42 -66.51 40.12
N LEU A 24 59.26 -67.11 39.85
CA LEU A 24 58.75 -68.24 40.66
C LEU A 24 59.58 -69.51 40.47
N TRP A 25 60.14 -69.72 39.28
CA TRP A 25 61.09 -70.80 39.06
C TRP A 25 62.38 -70.60 39.89
N ARG A 26 62.91 -69.38 39.96
CA ARG A 26 64.09 -69.04 40.79
C ARG A 26 63.82 -69.09 42.29
N ALA A 27 62.56 -68.98 42.71
CA ALA A 27 62.13 -69.13 44.11
C ALA A 27 62.01 -70.60 44.57
N ASN A 28 62.52 -71.56 43.78
CA ASN A 28 62.58 -72.99 44.11
C ASN A 28 61.22 -73.72 44.19
N LEU A 29 60.17 -73.16 43.58
CA LEU A 29 58.82 -73.73 43.53
C LEU A 29 58.64 -74.80 42.42
N GLY A 30 59.69 -75.07 41.65
CA GLY A 30 59.70 -76.03 40.54
C GLY A 30 59.29 -75.43 39.18
N ALA A 31 59.74 -76.07 38.10
CA ALA A 31 59.50 -75.59 36.73
C ALA A 31 58.02 -75.58 36.35
N GLY A 32 57.24 -76.56 36.85
CA GLY A 32 55.79 -76.61 36.63
C GLY A 32 55.05 -75.40 37.20
N ALA A 33 55.44 -74.93 38.39
CA ALA A 33 54.85 -73.75 39.03
C ALA A 33 55.17 -72.46 38.25
N GLY A 34 56.40 -72.32 37.74
CA GLY A 34 56.81 -71.17 36.93
C GLY A 34 56.04 -71.06 35.60
N VAL A 35 55.87 -72.18 34.89
CA VAL A 35 55.10 -72.22 33.62
C VAL A 35 53.62 -71.92 33.86
N ALA A 36 53.01 -72.54 34.88
CA ALA A 36 51.62 -72.30 35.24
C ALA A 36 51.36 -70.83 35.61
N ALA A 37 52.28 -70.22 36.37
CA ALA A 37 52.16 -68.81 36.74
C ALA A 37 52.36 -67.85 35.56
N GLY A 38 53.25 -68.18 34.62
CA GLY A 38 53.43 -67.40 33.39
C GLY A 38 52.15 -67.38 32.54
N PHE A 39 51.58 -68.55 32.22
CA PHE A 39 50.32 -68.64 31.48
C PHE A 39 49.14 -68.00 32.23
N GLY A 40 49.05 -68.20 33.56
CA GLY A 40 48.02 -67.56 34.39
C GLY A 40 48.11 -66.04 34.37
N THR A 41 49.32 -65.49 34.45
CA THR A 41 49.56 -64.03 34.40
C THR A 41 49.22 -63.47 33.02
N ALA A 42 49.64 -64.14 31.95
CA ALA A 42 49.29 -63.73 30.58
C ALA A 42 47.77 -63.72 30.35
N GLY A 43 47.09 -64.79 30.80
CA GLY A 43 45.62 -64.90 30.70
C GLY A 43 44.90 -63.79 31.48
N LEU A 44 45.35 -63.50 32.70
CA LEU A 44 44.76 -62.46 33.54
C LEU A 44 44.93 -61.06 32.94
N LEU A 45 46.13 -60.75 32.41
CA LEU A 45 46.42 -59.47 31.76
C LEU A 45 45.58 -59.28 30.50
N LEU A 46 45.47 -60.32 29.67
CA LEU A 46 44.67 -60.28 28.44
C LEU A 46 43.17 -60.12 28.76
N ALA A 47 42.66 -60.87 29.73
CA ALA A 47 41.27 -60.77 30.18
C ALA A 47 40.95 -59.36 30.71
N THR A 48 41.85 -58.81 31.53
CA THR A 48 41.71 -57.45 32.08
C THR A 48 41.73 -56.40 30.97
N HIS A 49 42.64 -56.55 30.00
CA HIS A 49 42.71 -55.64 28.84
C HIS A 49 41.42 -55.64 28.02
N VAL A 50 40.89 -56.82 27.68
CA VAL A 50 39.63 -56.96 26.93
C VAL A 50 38.46 -56.32 27.69
N LEU A 51 38.39 -56.51 29.01
CA LEU A 51 37.35 -55.89 29.84
C LEU A 51 37.44 -54.37 29.86
N VAL A 52 38.64 -53.80 29.98
CA VAL A 52 38.86 -52.35 30.03
C VAL A 52 38.57 -51.72 28.66
N VAL A 53 39.13 -52.27 27.58
CA VAL A 53 38.90 -51.77 26.22
C VAL A 53 37.42 -51.93 25.83
N GLY A 54 36.80 -53.06 26.17
CA GLY A 54 35.38 -53.29 25.94
C GLY A 54 34.49 -52.30 26.68
N ARG A 55 34.80 -51.98 27.94
CA ARG A 55 34.10 -50.91 28.69
C ARG A 55 34.28 -49.54 28.04
N ALA A 56 35.50 -49.18 27.66
CA ALA A 56 35.79 -47.90 27.04
C ALA A 56 35.07 -47.73 25.69
N GLN A 57 35.06 -48.78 24.86
CA GLN A 57 34.36 -48.78 23.57
C GLN A 57 32.84 -48.66 23.76
N ARG A 58 32.25 -49.40 24.72
CA ARG A 58 30.81 -49.29 25.02
C ARG A 58 30.43 -47.91 25.53
N ALA A 59 31.27 -47.30 26.37
CA ALA A 59 31.04 -45.94 26.85
C ALA A 59 31.13 -44.91 25.72
N ALA A 60 32.10 -45.05 24.80
CA ALA A 60 32.22 -44.19 23.63
C ALA A 60 31.02 -44.33 22.68
N LEU A 61 30.60 -45.56 22.38
CA LEU A 61 29.44 -45.82 21.52
C LEU A 61 28.15 -45.28 22.14
N LYS A 62 27.97 -45.41 23.46
CA LYS A 62 26.81 -44.84 24.16
C LYS A 62 26.78 -43.31 24.01
N LYS A 63 27.93 -42.65 24.16
CA LYS A 63 28.04 -41.20 23.99
C LYS A 63 27.68 -40.75 22.57
N GLU A 64 28.13 -41.47 21.54
CA GLU A 64 27.74 -41.17 20.15
C GLU A 64 26.24 -41.36 19.91
N ILE A 65 25.63 -42.43 20.46
CA ILE A 65 24.19 -42.66 20.36
C ILE A 65 23.39 -41.54 21.05
N ASP A 66 23.83 -41.10 22.22
CA ASP A 66 23.17 -40.01 22.96
C ASP A 66 23.27 -38.68 22.17
N GLN A 67 24.42 -38.39 21.55
CA GLN A 67 24.58 -37.22 20.68
C GLN A 67 23.67 -37.26 19.45
N VAL A 68 23.55 -38.42 18.79
CA VAL A 68 22.66 -38.58 17.64
C VAL A 68 21.19 -38.40 18.05
N ARG A 69 20.79 -38.91 19.21
CA ARG A 69 19.42 -38.72 19.75
C ARG A 69 19.12 -37.27 20.04
N GLU A 70 20.07 -36.54 20.62
CA GLU A 70 19.92 -35.11 20.92
C GLU A 70 19.80 -34.29 19.63
N ALA A 71 20.65 -34.56 18.64
CA ALA A 71 20.55 -33.93 17.32
C ALA A 71 19.20 -34.22 16.64
N HIS A 72 18.70 -35.45 16.74
CA HIS A 72 17.40 -35.83 16.18
C HIS A 72 16.23 -35.13 16.89
N ARG A 73 16.34 -34.92 18.21
CA ARG A 73 15.32 -34.17 18.98
C ARG A 73 15.29 -32.70 18.57
N LEU A 74 16.46 -32.06 18.45
CA LEU A 74 16.55 -30.67 18.00
C LEU A 74 15.99 -30.48 16.57
N LEU A 75 16.23 -31.45 15.68
CA LEU A 75 15.67 -31.44 14.33
C LEU A 75 14.14 -31.55 14.36
N ALA A 76 13.59 -32.44 15.19
CA ALA A 76 12.14 -32.60 15.35
C ALA A 76 11.48 -31.31 15.89
N ASP A 77 12.06 -30.71 16.94
CA ASP A 77 11.56 -29.46 17.51
C ASP A 77 11.59 -28.31 16.48
N ALA A 78 12.63 -28.23 15.65
CA ALA A 78 12.73 -27.24 14.56
C ALA A 78 11.70 -27.48 13.45
N MET A 79 11.40 -28.75 13.12
CA MET A 79 10.37 -29.09 12.14
C MET A 79 8.98 -28.73 12.66
N GLU A 80 8.68 -28.98 13.94
CA GLU A 80 7.41 -28.60 14.55
C GLU A 80 7.22 -27.07 14.58
N SER A 81 8.26 -26.33 14.93
CA SER A 81 8.24 -24.86 14.90
C SER A 81 8.02 -24.28 13.50
N THR A 82 8.68 -24.85 12.49
CA THR A 82 8.51 -24.41 11.10
C THR A 82 7.12 -24.75 10.56
N GLN A 83 6.57 -25.91 10.92
CA GLN A 83 5.21 -26.30 10.57
C GLN A 83 4.15 -25.39 11.24
N GLY A 84 4.36 -24.99 12.50
CA GLY A 84 3.52 -24.01 13.19
C GLY A 84 3.51 -22.65 12.47
N ALA A 85 4.68 -22.12 12.15
CA ALA A 85 4.82 -20.86 11.41
C ALA A 85 4.16 -20.90 10.01
N LEU A 86 4.29 -22.03 9.30
CA LEU A 86 3.63 -22.22 8.00
C LEU A 86 2.10 -22.24 8.13
N THR A 87 1.58 -22.80 9.22
CA THR A 87 0.14 -22.87 9.47
C THR A 87 -0.43 -21.49 9.79
N GLU A 88 0.26 -20.70 10.62
CA GLU A 88 -0.12 -19.30 10.89
C GLU A 88 -0.10 -18.44 9.63
N LEU A 89 0.93 -18.60 8.79
CA LEU A 89 1.03 -17.90 7.51
C LEU A 89 -0.14 -18.27 6.58
N ALA A 90 -0.51 -19.55 6.50
CA ALA A 90 -1.62 -20.01 5.67
C ALA A 90 -2.96 -19.42 6.13
N GLN A 91 -3.22 -19.39 7.45
CA GLN A 91 -4.42 -18.79 8.02
C GLN A 91 -4.48 -17.27 7.78
N ALA A 92 -3.35 -16.57 7.89
CA ALA A 92 -3.28 -15.14 7.60
C ALA A 92 -3.58 -14.81 6.13
N ILE A 93 -3.11 -15.66 5.20
CA ILE A 93 -3.41 -15.53 3.77
C ILE A 93 -4.89 -15.76 3.50
N GLU A 94 -5.48 -16.80 4.08
CA GLU A 94 -6.90 -17.15 3.89
C GLU A 94 -7.84 -16.07 4.44
N ALA A 95 -7.55 -15.54 5.64
CA ALA A 95 -8.30 -14.43 6.24
C ALA A 95 -8.17 -13.12 5.42
N GLY A 96 -6.97 -12.83 4.90
CA GLY A 96 -6.72 -11.67 4.04
C GLY A 96 -7.39 -11.78 2.67
N ALA A 97 -7.50 -13.00 2.13
CA ALA A 97 -8.19 -13.26 0.87
C ALA A 97 -9.70 -13.06 1.01
N LEU A 98 -10.33 -13.59 2.06
CA LEU A 98 -11.78 -13.43 2.30
C LEU A 98 -12.19 -11.97 2.44
N THR A 99 -11.47 -11.19 3.25
CA THR A 99 -11.72 -9.75 3.44
C THR A 99 -11.53 -8.95 2.14
N SER A 100 -10.48 -9.27 1.37
CA SER A 100 -10.28 -8.63 0.05
C SER A 100 -11.43 -8.95 -0.92
N THR A 101 -11.98 -10.16 -0.87
CA THR A 101 -13.07 -10.60 -1.77
C THR A 101 -14.40 -9.93 -1.44
N GLU A 102 -14.71 -9.72 -0.15
CA GLU A 102 -15.89 -8.97 0.29
C GLU A 102 -15.78 -7.48 -0.07
N GLN A 103 -14.62 -6.86 0.15
CA GLN A 103 -14.37 -5.46 -0.24
C GLN A 103 -14.50 -5.25 -1.76
N LEU A 104 -13.90 -6.13 -2.56
CA LEU A 104 -14.02 -6.11 -4.03
C LEU A 104 -15.47 -6.30 -4.49
N SER A 105 -16.28 -7.10 -3.77
CA SER A 105 -17.68 -7.33 -4.12
C SER A 105 -18.57 -6.11 -3.84
N GLY A 106 -18.32 -5.38 -2.76
CA GLY A 106 -18.98 -4.10 -2.48
C GLY A 106 -18.61 -3.02 -3.51
N GLU A 107 -17.32 -2.95 -3.83
CA GLU A 107 -16.74 -2.04 -4.82
C GLU A 107 -17.34 -2.23 -6.23
N VAL A 108 -17.46 -3.48 -6.71
CA VAL A 108 -18.04 -3.80 -8.03
C VAL A 108 -19.54 -3.50 -8.08
N ARG A 109 -20.28 -3.77 -6.99
CA ARG A 109 -21.74 -3.53 -6.93
C ARG A 109 -22.08 -2.05 -7.03
N MET A 110 -21.26 -1.18 -6.44
CA MET A 110 -21.43 0.27 -6.56
C MET A 110 -21.19 0.74 -8.00
N LEU A 111 -20.14 0.23 -8.65
CA LEU A 111 -19.82 0.55 -10.04
C LEU A 111 -20.97 0.17 -10.99
N GLU A 112 -21.56 -1.01 -10.79
CA GLU A 112 -22.68 -1.52 -11.58
C GLU A 112 -23.95 -0.67 -11.40
N THR A 113 -24.25 -0.25 -10.16
CA THR A 113 -25.41 0.60 -9.86
C THR A 113 -25.28 1.97 -10.56
N LEU A 114 -24.08 2.54 -10.59
CA LEU A 114 -23.81 3.83 -11.22
C LEU A 114 -23.91 3.77 -12.75
N ILE A 115 -23.33 2.74 -13.38
CA ILE A 115 -23.45 2.54 -14.83
C ILE A 115 -24.92 2.40 -15.23
N GLN A 116 -25.74 1.73 -14.41
CA GLN A 116 -27.18 1.60 -14.66
C GLN A 116 -27.92 2.94 -14.53
N GLN A 117 -27.62 3.75 -13.51
CA GLN A 117 -28.23 5.08 -13.33
C GLN A 117 -27.84 6.04 -14.47
N MET A 118 -26.58 6.01 -14.92
CA MET A 118 -26.10 6.81 -16.05
C MET A 118 -26.72 6.39 -17.39
N SER A 119 -26.88 5.08 -17.62
CA SER A 119 -27.48 4.59 -18.86
C SER A 119 -28.93 5.09 -19.01
N ALA A 120 -29.67 5.14 -17.90
CA ALA A 120 -31.07 5.60 -17.88
C ALA A 120 -31.22 7.10 -18.19
N SER A 121 -30.31 7.96 -17.70
CA SER A 121 -30.39 9.42 -17.94
C SER A 121 -30.05 9.81 -19.38
N ILE A 122 -29.20 9.04 -20.06
CA ILE A 122 -28.81 9.28 -21.45
C ILE A 122 -29.90 8.85 -22.42
N GLU A 123 -30.54 7.69 -22.19
CA GLU A 123 -31.66 7.22 -23.03
C GLU A 123 -32.83 8.23 -23.06
N GLU A 124 -33.07 8.92 -21.95
CA GLU A 124 -34.14 9.92 -21.84
C GLU A 124 -33.85 11.21 -22.64
N ARG A 125 -32.57 11.55 -22.86
CA ARG A 125 -32.15 12.80 -23.55
C ARG A 125 -31.80 12.63 -25.03
N VAL A 126 -31.38 11.44 -25.47
CA VAL A 126 -31.26 11.14 -26.91
C VAL A 126 -32.61 11.32 -27.65
N GLN A 127 -33.73 11.31 -26.90
CA GLN A 127 -35.09 11.47 -27.41
C GLN A 127 -35.61 12.92 -27.43
N GLN A 128 -34.84 13.95 -27.03
CA GLN A 128 -35.33 15.35 -27.00
C GLN A 128 -35.27 16.06 -28.38
N PRO A 129 -36.21 17.00 -28.68
CA PRO A 129 -36.43 17.49 -30.06
C PRO A 129 -35.37 18.49 -30.60
N VAL A 130 -35.35 18.58 -31.93
CA VAL A 130 -34.38 19.23 -32.85
C VAL A 130 -34.16 20.75 -32.61
N PRO A 131 -32.92 21.28 -32.66
CA PRO A 131 -32.62 22.71 -32.48
C PRO A 131 -32.91 23.59 -33.72
N ALA A 132 -33.07 24.90 -33.48
CA ALA A 132 -33.55 25.88 -34.44
C ALA A 132 -32.47 26.52 -35.36
N SER A 133 -31.17 26.25 -35.18
CA SER A 133 -30.11 26.81 -36.04
C SER A 133 -28.96 25.84 -36.39
N PRO A 134 -28.29 26.00 -37.56
CA PRO A 134 -27.20 25.11 -38.00
C PRO A 134 -25.91 25.19 -37.18
N PHE A 135 -25.64 26.32 -36.51
CA PHE A 135 -24.44 26.49 -35.67
C PHE A 135 -24.61 25.76 -34.34
N GLU A 136 -25.78 25.91 -33.71
CA GLU A 136 -26.16 25.17 -32.50
C GLU A 136 -26.24 23.67 -32.77
N ALA A 137 -26.69 23.27 -33.96
CA ALA A 137 -26.71 21.86 -34.37
C ALA A 137 -25.30 21.24 -34.42
N ARG A 138 -24.29 21.96 -34.94
CA ARG A 138 -22.90 21.46 -35.00
C ARG A 138 -22.25 21.39 -33.63
N HIS A 139 -22.40 22.42 -32.79
CA HIS A 139 -21.89 22.39 -31.42
C HIS A 139 -22.56 21.26 -30.61
N ARG A 140 -23.88 21.12 -30.71
CA ARG A 140 -24.61 20.03 -30.05
C ARG A 140 -24.20 18.66 -30.57
N GLN A 141 -23.97 18.51 -31.87
CA GLN A 141 -23.48 17.25 -32.44
C GLN A 141 -22.10 16.88 -31.89
N GLN A 142 -21.18 17.84 -31.77
CA GLN A 142 -19.85 17.61 -31.22
C GLN A 142 -19.89 17.30 -29.72
N SER A 143 -20.71 18.02 -28.95
CA SER A 143 -20.97 17.71 -27.53
C SER A 143 -21.59 16.33 -27.35
N ASN A 144 -22.56 15.94 -28.19
CA ASN A 144 -23.19 14.62 -28.12
C ASN A 144 -22.22 13.47 -28.42
N VAL A 145 -21.34 13.64 -29.42
CA VAL A 145 -20.29 12.63 -29.71
C VAL A 145 -19.32 12.51 -28.54
N LEU A 146 -18.91 13.64 -27.95
CA LEU A 146 -18.03 13.63 -26.78
C LEU A 146 -18.71 13.00 -25.56
N LEU A 147 -20.00 13.28 -25.33
CA LEU A 147 -20.79 12.65 -24.28
C LEU A 147 -20.90 11.14 -24.44
N GLN A 148 -21.20 10.68 -25.65
CA GLN A 148 -21.22 9.26 -25.95
C GLN A 148 -19.85 8.63 -25.70
N THR A 149 -18.77 9.31 -26.10
CA THR A 149 -17.39 8.84 -25.84
C THR A 149 -17.09 8.77 -24.35
N ILE A 150 -17.49 9.77 -23.56
CA ILE A 150 -17.35 9.78 -22.10
C ILE A 150 -18.12 8.61 -21.49
N HIS A 151 -19.38 8.43 -21.89
CA HIS A 151 -20.21 7.34 -21.40
C HIS A 151 -19.62 5.96 -21.71
N GLU A 152 -19.23 5.72 -22.96
CA GLU A 152 -18.58 4.48 -23.37
C GLU A 152 -17.28 4.25 -22.60
N ALA A 153 -16.46 5.30 -22.40
CA ALA A 153 -15.24 5.19 -21.63
C ALA A 153 -15.50 4.83 -20.17
N LEU A 154 -16.54 5.40 -19.54
CA LEU A 154 -16.91 5.08 -18.16
C LEU A 154 -17.50 3.66 -18.05
N ALA A 155 -18.37 3.27 -18.98
CA ALA A 155 -19.00 1.95 -19.02
C ALA A 155 -17.99 0.82 -19.29
N GLU A 156 -16.98 1.07 -20.14
CA GLU A 156 -15.92 0.12 -20.48
C GLU A 156 -14.70 0.23 -19.56
N ASN A 157 -14.78 1.01 -18.47
CA ASN A 157 -13.69 1.22 -17.50
C ASN A 157 -12.38 1.73 -18.15
N ARG A 158 -12.48 2.52 -19.22
CA ARG A 158 -11.38 3.19 -19.93
C ARG A 158 -10.99 4.50 -19.23
N VAL A 159 -10.77 4.42 -17.92
CA VAL A 159 -10.40 5.55 -17.06
C VAL A 159 -9.01 5.31 -16.47
N ASP A 160 -8.05 6.12 -16.91
CA ASP A 160 -6.68 6.07 -16.40
C ASP A 160 -6.53 6.95 -15.16
N LEU A 161 -5.86 6.41 -14.15
CA LEU A 161 -5.41 7.15 -12.98
C LEU A 161 -3.99 7.68 -13.21
N TYR A 162 -3.84 8.98 -13.09
CA TYR A 162 -2.55 9.67 -13.10
C TYR A 162 -2.24 10.21 -11.71
N LEU A 163 -1.00 10.05 -11.27
CA LEU A 163 -0.53 10.61 -10.00
C LEU A 163 0.58 11.63 -10.21
N GLN A 164 0.50 12.75 -9.51
CA GLN A 164 1.58 13.74 -9.43
C GLN A 164 2.11 13.83 -8.00
N PRO A 165 3.43 13.80 -7.78
CA PRO A 165 3.98 13.85 -6.43
C PRO A 165 3.86 15.25 -5.81
N VAL A 166 3.46 15.27 -4.53
CA VAL A 166 3.67 16.40 -3.62
C VAL A 166 4.79 16.02 -2.67
N VAL A 167 5.78 16.89 -2.55
CA VAL A 167 7.01 16.61 -1.82
C VAL A 167 7.17 17.49 -0.59
N SER A 168 7.82 16.96 0.44
CA SER A 168 8.30 17.77 1.56
C SER A 168 9.49 18.62 1.12
N LEU A 169 9.58 19.84 1.63
CA LEU A 169 10.71 20.73 1.41
C LEU A 169 11.51 20.90 2.72
N PRO A 170 12.84 21.02 2.66
CA PRO A 170 13.68 20.99 1.45
C PRO A 170 14.05 19.58 0.95
N GLN A 171 13.73 18.50 1.67
CA GLN A 171 14.28 17.15 1.40
C GLN A 171 13.73 16.47 0.12
N ARG A 172 12.67 17.01 -0.48
CA ARG A 172 11.99 16.52 -1.70
C ARG A 172 11.51 15.07 -1.61
N ARG A 173 11.14 14.63 -0.41
CA ARG A 173 10.54 13.31 -0.22
C ARG A 173 9.07 13.38 -0.60
N THR A 174 8.59 12.48 -1.45
CA THR A 174 7.15 12.37 -1.74
C THR A 174 6.40 11.97 -0.47
N ILE A 175 5.45 12.81 -0.09
CA ILE A 175 4.59 12.67 1.10
C ILE A 175 3.12 12.48 0.72
N PHE A 176 2.71 13.06 -0.42
CA PHE A 176 1.40 12.85 -1.00
C PHE A 176 1.50 12.67 -2.52
N TYR A 177 0.41 12.19 -3.11
CA TYR A 177 0.15 12.29 -4.54
C TYR A 177 -1.13 13.06 -4.77
N GLU A 178 -1.19 13.90 -5.80
CA GLU A 178 -2.46 14.34 -6.36
C GLU A 178 -2.91 13.37 -7.43
N SER A 179 -4.19 13.02 -7.40
CA SER A 179 -4.81 12.11 -8.36
C SER A 179 -5.60 12.85 -9.43
N PHE A 180 -5.42 12.41 -10.67
CA PHE A 180 -6.14 12.92 -11.83
C PHE A 180 -6.74 11.76 -12.61
N THR A 181 -7.97 11.94 -13.08
CA THR A 181 -8.56 11.06 -14.09
C THR A 181 -8.16 11.52 -15.48
N ARG A 182 -7.93 10.55 -16.38
CA ARG A 182 -7.93 10.80 -17.83
C ARG A 182 -8.76 9.72 -18.49
N LEU A 183 -9.64 10.11 -19.41
CA LEU A 183 -10.49 9.17 -20.12
C LEU A 183 -9.79 8.73 -21.40
N ARG A 184 -9.84 7.45 -21.75
CA ARG A 184 -9.33 6.97 -23.04
C ARG A 184 -10.49 6.84 -24.01
N ALA A 185 -10.42 7.49 -25.16
CA ALA A 185 -11.37 7.33 -26.27
C ALA A 185 -11.15 5.97 -26.99
N ALA A 186 -12.07 5.59 -27.88
CA ALA A 186 -12.07 4.27 -28.53
C ALA A 186 -10.87 4.05 -29.48
N ASP A 187 -10.24 5.15 -29.92
CA ASP A 187 -9.02 5.20 -30.73
C ASP A 187 -7.74 5.26 -29.87
N ASP A 188 -7.84 4.91 -28.59
CA ASP A 188 -6.80 5.03 -27.56
C ASP A 188 -6.31 6.47 -27.27
N ARG A 189 -6.97 7.50 -27.79
CA ARG A 189 -6.64 8.89 -27.49
C ARG A 189 -6.96 9.21 -26.03
N VAL A 190 -5.97 9.72 -25.29
CA VAL A 190 -6.15 10.20 -23.92
C VAL A 190 -6.81 11.57 -23.93
N MET A 191 -7.94 11.69 -23.24
CA MET A 191 -8.69 12.92 -23.03
C MET A 191 -8.39 13.50 -21.65
N MET A 192 -8.02 14.77 -21.63
CA MET A 192 -7.69 15.52 -20.41
C MET A 192 -8.95 16.00 -19.70
N PRO A 193 -8.93 16.20 -18.36
CA PRO A 193 -10.07 16.73 -17.61
C PRO A 193 -10.71 17.98 -18.21
N ALA A 194 -9.91 18.93 -18.69
CA ALA A 194 -10.41 20.15 -19.32
C ALA A 194 -11.27 19.88 -20.57
N GLU A 195 -11.02 18.79 -21.30
CA GLU A 195 -11.79 18.43 -22.50
C GLU A 195 -13.15 17.84 -22.13
N TYR A 196 -13.23 16.94 -21.14
CA TYR A 196 -14.47 16.21 -20.83
C TYR A 196 -15.28 16.79 -19.68
N LEU A 197 -14.68 17.47 -18.70
CA LEU A 197 -15.41 17.97 -17.52
C LEU A 197 -16.46 19.01 -17.90
N SER A 198 -16.15 19.89 -18.85
CA SER A 198 -17.10 20.92 -19.34
C SER A 198 -18.41 20.33 -19.88
N VAL A 199 -18.34 19.12 -20.44
CA VAL A 199 -19.49 18.43 -21.01
C VAL A 199 -20.12 17.48 -19.98
N ALA A 200 -19.31 16.82 -19.15
CA ALA A 200 -19.76 15.95 -18.08
C ALA A 200 -20.57 16.71 -16.99
N GLU A 201 -20.20 17.95 -16.68
CA GLU A 201 -20.93 18.81 -15.73
C GLU A 201 -22.36 19.08 -16.18
N GLY A 202 -22.56 19.45 -17.46
CA GLY A 202 -23.88 19.75 -18.01
C GLY A 202 -24.84 18.55 -18.06
N GLU A 203 -24.29 17.32 -18.03
CA GLU A 203 -25.05 16.07 -18.06
C GLU A 203 -25.06 15.33 -16.72
N GLY A 204 -24.50 15.90 -15.65
CA GLY A 204 -24.50 15.28 -14.33
C GLY A 204 -23.66 13.99 -14.24
N LEU A 205 -22.64 13.83 -15.10
CA LEU A 205 -21.75 12.65 -15.09
C LEU A 205 -20.58 12.80 -14.10
N VAL A 206 -20.40 13.97 -13.51
CA VAL A 206 -19.31 14.26 -12.57
C VAL A 206 -19.32 13.34 -11.34
N PRO A 207 -20.45 13.06 -10.68
CA PRO A 207 -20.47 12.13 -9.54
C PRO A 207 -19.96 10.73 -9.89
N ALA A 208 -20.26 10.23 -11.09
CA ALA A 208 -19.75 8.93 -11.54
C ALA A 208 -18.23 8.96 -11.79
N ILE A 209 -17.71 10.05 -12.34
CA ILE A 209 -16.27 10.25 -12.55
C ILE A 209 -15.54 10.33 -11.20
N ASP A 210 -16.08 11.11 -10.26
CA ASP A 210 -15.52 11.26 -8.91
C ASP A 210 -15.50 9.93 -8.17
N ASN A 211 -16.55 9.11 -8.32
CA ASN A 211 -16.59 7.80 -7.68
C ASN A 211 -15.57 6.81 -8.25
N LEU A 212 -15.41 6.80 -9.58
CA LEU A 212 -14.36 6.01 -10.23
C LEU A 212 -12.98 6.46 -9.77
N LEU A 213 -12.76 7.78 -9.67
CA LEU A 213 -11.53 8.32 -9.12
C LEU A 213 -11.31 7.86 -7.68
N LEU A 214 -12.31 8.01 -6.80
CA LEU A 214 -12.26 7.55 -5.42
C LEU A 214 -11.88 6.07 -5.34
N PHE A 215 -12.55 5.24 -6.12
CA PHE A 215 -12.30 3.80 -6.16
C PHE A 215 -10.84 3.50 -6.52
N ARG A 216 -10.33 4.12 -7.58
CA ARG A 216 -8.92 3.97 -8.00
C ARG A 216 -7.96 4.51 -6.92
N CYS A 217 -8.29 5.62 -6.28
CA CYS A 217 -7.51 6.18 -5.18
C CYS A 217 -7.44 5.21 -3.98
N ALA A 218 -8.57 4.60 -3.59
CA ALA A 218 -8.61 3.60 -2.53
C ALA A 218 -7.70 2.40 -2.82
N GLN A 219 -7.76 1.87 -4.06
CA GLN A 219 -6.89 0.77 -4.51
C GLN A 219 -5.40 1.14 -4.37
N ILE A 220 -5.04 2.34 -4.81
CA ILE A 220 -3.66 2.84 -4.74
C ILE A 220 -3.20 3.05 -3.31
N VAL A 221 -4.01 3.68 -2.46
CA VAL A 221 -3.68 3.91 -1.04
C VAL A 221 -3.36 2.58 -0.36
N ARG A 222 -4.20 1.56 -0.55
CA ARG A 222 -3.98 0.22 0.03
C ARG A 222 -2.70 -0.42 -0.49
N ARG A 223 -2.42 -0.28 -1.78
CA ARG A 223 -1.18 -0.81 -2.38
C ARG A 223 0.07 -0.11 -1.81
N LEU A 224 0.04 1.22 -1.70
CA LEU A 224 1.15 1.99 -1.13
C LEU A 224 1.37 1.64 0.34
N ALA A 225 0.29 1.43 1.11
CA ALA A 225 0.36 0.98 2.50
C ALA A 225 1.04 -0.39 2.63
N ARG A 226 0.75 -1.36 1.74
CA ARG A 226 1.42 -2.68 1.71
C ARG A 226 2.92 -2.60 1.40
N GLN A 227 3.37 -1.54 0.73
CA GLN A 227 4.78 -1.29 0.46
C GLN A 227 5.50 -0.52 1.60
N ASP A 228 4.85 -0.42 2.77
CA ASP A 228 5.29 0.38 3.92
C ASP A 228 5.54 1.87 3.56
N ARG A 229 4.86 2.35 2.52
CA ARG A 229 4.88 3.76 2.10
C ARG A 229 3.64 4.43 2.67
N LYS A 230 3.80 5.11 3.79
CA LYS A 230 2.79 6.03 4.33
C LYS A 230 2.77 7.30 3.48
N VAL A 231 2.01 7.27 2.39
CA VAL A 231 1.81 8.38 1.45
C VAL A 231 0.32 8.60 1.30
N GLY A 232 -0.14 9.84 1.41
CA GLY A 232 -1.55 10.15 1.16
C GLY A 232 -1.81 10.50 -0.30
N VAL A 233 -3.09 10.59 -0.66
CA VAL A 233 -3.58 10.88 -2.01
C VAL A 233 -4.66 11.95 -1.92
N PHE A 234 -4.48 13.05 -2.64
CA PHE A 234 -5.52 14.05 -2.86
C PHE A 234 -6.45 13.55 -3.96
N CYS A 235 -7.75 13.47 -3.64
CA CYS A 235 -8.82 13.02 -4.51
C CYS A 235 -9.79 14.17 -4.75
N ASN A 236 -9.92 14.60 -5.99
CA ASN A 236 -10.86 15.63 -6.37
C ASN A 236 -12.30 15.18 -6.08
N VAL A 237 -13.11 16.11 -5.56
CA VAL A 237 -14.55 15.94 -5.34
C VAL A 237 -15.30 17.19 -5.77
N ALA A 238 -16.32 17.02 -6.60
CA ALA A 238 -17.18 18.11 -7.02
C ALA A 238 -18.26 18.42 -5.99
N LEU A 239 -18.70 19.69 -5.97
CA LEU A 239 -19.80 20.14 -5.13
C LEU A 239 -21.13 19.49 -5.50
N SER A 240 -21.34 19.20 -6.79
CA SER A 240 -22.50 18.44 -7.28
C SER A 240 -22.54 17.04 -6.68
N SER A 241 -21.39 16.37 -6.56
CA SER A 241 -21.27 15.05 -5.92
C SER A 241 -21.59 15.12 -4.42
N LEU A 242 -21.19 16.19 -3.73
CA LEU A 242 -21.53 16.42 -2.33
C LEU A 242 -23.00 16.79 -2.13
N GLY A 243 -23.64 17.45 -3.09
CA GLY A 243 -25.04 17.89 -3.02
C GLY A 243 -26.05 16.84 -3.49
N ASP A 244 -25.61 15.80 -4.17
CA ASP A 244 -26.49 14.78 -4.76
C ASP A 244 -27.08 13.84 -3.70
N GLU A 245 -28.40 13.92 -3.51
CA GLU A 245 -29.14 13.14 -2.51
C GLU A 245 -29.20 11.63 -2.81
N THR A 246 -28.98 11.23 -4.07
CA THR A 246 -29.00 9.82 -4.49
C THR A 246 -27.62 9.18 -4.43
N PHE A 247 -26.58 9.96 -4.76
CA PHE A 247 -25.20 9.51 -4.83
C PHE A 247 -24.49 9.60 -3.48
N PHE A 248 -24.57 10.73 -2.79
CA PHE A 248 -23.79 10.98 -1.58
C PHE A 248 -24.01 9.93 -0.48
N PRO A 249 -25.23 9.39 -0.24
CA PRO A 249 -25.41 8.32 0.74
C PRO A 249 -24.58 7.06 0.46
N GLN A 250 -24.49 6.65 -0.81
CA GLN A 250 -23.72 5.46 -1.22
C GLN A 250 -22.22 5.71 -1.08
N PHE A 251 -21.78 6.91 -1.47
CA PHE A 251 -20.40 7.37 -1.29
C PHE A 251 -20.00 7.36 0.19
N LEU A 252 -20.88 7.89 1.05
CA LEU A 252 -20.66 7.91 2.50
C LEU A 252 -20.63 6.51 3.12
N GLU A 253 -21.54 5.62 2.70
CA GLU A 253 -21.59 4.23 3.16
C GLU A 253 -20.26 3.52 2.86
N PHE A 254 -19.77 3.61 1.62
CA PHE A 254 -18.48 3.05 1.25
C PHE A 254 -17.32 3.60 2.07
N LEU A 255 -17.24 4.91 2.27
CA LEU A 255 -16.18 5.48 3.12
C LEU A 255 -16.32 5.07 4.59
N SER A 256 -17.53 4.81 5.05
CA SER A 256 -17.80 4.33 6.41
C SER A 256 -17.37 2.87 6.63
N GLU A 257 -17.41 2.04 5.58
CA GLU A 257 -16.90 0.67 5.56
C GLU A 257 -15.37 0.65 5.41
N ASN A 258 -14.80 1.68 4.79
CA ASN A 258 -13.38 1.77 4.44
C ASN A 258 -12.66 2.90 5.23
N ARG A 259 -12.86 2.91 6.56
CA ARG A 259 -12.28 3.92 7.46
C ARG A 259 -10.75 3.92 7.51
N ASP A 260 -10.11 2.82 7.10
CA ASP A 260 -8.65 2.73 6.98
C ASP A 260 -8.08 3.77 5.99
N LEU A 261 -8.91 4.28 5.08
CA LEU A 261 -8.51 5.29 4.09
C LEU A 261 -8.43 6.70 4.67
N ASN A 262 -9.04 7.00 5.82
CA ASN A 262 -9.29 8.38 6.25
C ASN A 262 -8.04 9.24 6.52
N GLN A 263 -6.90 8.62 6.86
CA GLN A 263 -5.63 9.32 7.04
C GLN A 263 -4.88 9.54 5.73
N ALA A 264 -5.13 8.68 4.75
CA ALA A 264 -4.37 8.62 3.51
C ALA A 264 -5.15 9.20 2.33
N LEU A 265 -6.46 9.36 2.41
CA LEU A 265 -7.27 9.99 1.38
C LEU A 265 -7.72 11.38 1.85
N ILE A 266 -7.37 12.40 1.07
CA ILE A 266 -7.72 13.79 1.33
C ILE A 266 -8.61 14.27 0.19
N PHE A 267 -9.79 14.79 0.50
CA PHE A 267 -10.70 15.30 -0.52
C PHE A 267 -10.32 16.71 -0.93
N GLU A 268 -10.34 16.99 -2.21
CA GLU A 268 -9.88 18.25 -2.77
C GLU A 268 -10.98 18.94 -3.56
N LEU A 269 -11.11 20.25 -3.35
CA LEU A 269 -12.11 21.09 -4.00
C LEU A 269 -11.55 22.50 -4.24
N GLY A 270 -11.98 23.16 -5.32
CA GLY A 270 -11.49 24.50 -5.64
C GLY A 270 -11.96 25.58 -4.66
N GLN A 271 -11.19 26.65 -4.48
CA GLN A 271 -11.55 27.79 -3.60
C GLN A 271 -12.95 28.34 -3.89
N ALA A 272 -13.23 28.74 -5.14
CA ALA A 272 -14.53 29.30 -5.50
C ALA A 272 -15.70 28.32 -5.27
N VAL A 273 -15.42 27.02 -5.37
CA VAL A 273 -16.39 25.95 -5.13
C VAL A 273 -16.67 25.81 -3.62
N PHE A 274 -15.63 25.89 -2.79
CA PHE A 274 -15.78 25.92 -1.34
C PHE A 274 -16.60 27.13 -0.89
N ASP A 275 -16.28 28.32 -1.40
CA ASP A 275 -16.93 29.57 -0.98
C ASP A 275 -18.41 29.62 -1.40
N ALA A 276 -18.74 28.98 -2.53
CA ALA A 276 -20.11 28.91 -3.05
C ALA A 276 -20.97 27.78 -2.43
N ARG A 277 -20.41 26.97 -1.52
CA ARG A 277 -21.12 25.79 -0.98
C ARG A 277 -22.37 26.17 -0.18
N GLY A 278 -23.44 25.42 -0.40
CA GLY A 278 -24.69 25.57 0.34
C GLY A 278 -24.66 24.80 1.67
N ALA A 279 -25.80 24.88 2.37
CA ALA A 279 -25.99 24.19 3.65
C ALA A 279 -26.00 22.65 3.52
N VAL A 280 -26.40 22.12 2.36
CA VAL A 280 -26.43 20.67 2.12
C VAL A 280 -25.01 20.15 1.99
N GLU A 281 -24.19 20.80 1.18
CA GLU A 281 -22.83 20.40 0.88
C GLU A 281 -21.93 20.59 2.10
N ALA A 282 -22.05 21.71 2.82
CA ALA A 282 -21.32 21.91 4.08
C ALA A 282 -21.64 20.83 5.12
N ARG A 283 -22.91 20.41 5.23
CA ARG A 283 -23.32 19.31 6.11
C ARG A 283 -22.77 17.97 5.64
N ASN A 284 -22.71 17.73 4.34
CA ASN A 284 -22.17 16.48 3.80
C ASN A 284 -20.65 16.43 3.93
N MET A 285 -19.94 17.55 3.80
CA MET A 285 -18.53 17.66 4.19
C MET A 285 -18.31 17.33 5.67
N ALA A 286 -19.17 17.84 6.56
CA ALA A 286 -19.08 17.54 7.99
C ALA A 286 -19.25 16.04 8.28
N LYS A 287 -20.15 15.33 7.58
CA LYS A 287 -20.29 13.87 7.72
C LYS A 287 -19.02 13.12 7.30
N LEU A 288 -18.31 13.58 6.27
CA LEU A 288 -17.03 12.99 5.86
C LEU A 288 -15.93 13.29 6.90
N ALA A 289 -15.93 14.49 7.47
CA ALA A 289 -15.04 14.87 8.56
C ALA A 289 -15.30 14.02 9.83
N ASP A 290 -16.55 13.71 10.15
CA ASP A 290 -16.93 12.82 11.27
C ASP A 290 -16.39 11.38 11.07
N LEU A 291 -16.19 10.94 9.82
CA LEU A 291 -15.53 9.67 9.49
C LEU A 291 -13.98 9.76 9.55
N GLY A 292 -13.45 10.97 9.78
CA GLY A 292 -12.03 11.27 9.92
C GLY A 292 -11.33 11.69 8.63
N PHE A 293 -12.07 11.88 7.53
CA PHE A 293 -11.49 12.40 6.28
C PHE A 293 -11.17 13.88 6.41
N ARG A 294 -10.26 14.35 5.58
CA ARG A 294 -9.74 15.72 5.58
C ARG A 294 -9.95 16.36 4.24
N PHE A 295 -9.96 17.69 4.23
CA PHE A 295 -10.11 18.46 3.01
C PHE A 295 -8.85 19.27 2.64
N SER A 296 -8.73 19.54 1.34
CA SER A 296 -7.73 20.39 0.70
C SER A 296 -8.46 21.40 -0.18
N ILE A 297 -8.03 22.66 -0.16
CA ILE A 297 -8.52 23.68 -1.11
C ILE A 297 -7.52 23.82 -2.25
N ASP A 298 -7.99 23.58 -3.46
CA ASP A 298 -7.20 23.65 -4.69
C ASP A 298 -7.37 24.99 -5.42
N LYS A 299 -6.39 25.33 -6.26
CA LYS A 299 -6.39 26.51 -7.14
C LYS A 299 -6.75 27.78 -6.39
N VAL A 300 -6.11 28.02 -5.24
CA VAL A 300 -6.29 29.28 -4.51
C VAL A 300 -5.87 30.44 -5.40
N GLN A 301 -6.80 31.37 -5.61
CA GLN A 301 -6.64 32.57 -6.44
C GLN A 301 -6.36 33.81 -5.59
N THR A 302 -6.83 33.82 -4.34
CA THR A 302 -6.59 34.89 -3.38
C THR A 302 -6.24 34.29 -2.03
N LEU A 303 -5.20 34.86 -1.38
CA LEU A 303 -4.77 34.45 -0.05
C LEU A 303 -5.73 34.93 1.06
N ASP A 304 -6.70 35.80 0.72
CA ASP A 304 -7.74 36.29 1.62
C ASP A 304 -8.81 35.22 1.86
N LEU A 305 -8.46 34.20 2.66
CA LEU A 305 -9.28 33.05 3.01
C LEU A 305 -9.89 33.20 4.42
N ASP A 306 -11.11 32.72 4.61
CA ASP A 306 -11.68 32.57 5.96
C ASP A 306 -11.09 31.32 6.64
N PHE A 307 -9.94 31.49 7.31
CA PHE A 307 -9.25 30.38 7.99
C PHE A 307 -10.10 29.72 9.10
N ALA A 308 -11.01 30.47 9.73
CA ALA A 308 -11.89 29.91 10.75
C ALA A 308 -12.96 29.01 10.10
N ASP A 309 -13.48 29.38 8.94
CA ASP A 309 -14.38 28.54 8.17
C ASP A 309 -13.70 27.30 7.58
N LEU A 310 -12.47 27.45 7.08
CA LEU A 310 -11.64 26.33 6.64
C LEU A 310 -11.40 25.33 7.78
N GLN A 311 -11.01 25.82 8.97
CA GLN A 311 -10.79 24.99 10.14
C GLN A 311 -12.06 24.24 10.56
N ARG A 312 -13.22 24.93 10.61
CA ARG A 312 -14.52 24.32 10.94
C ARG A 312 -14.98 23.28 9.92
N SER A 313 -14.50 23.37 8.68
CA SER A 313 -14.80 22.44 7.60
C SER A 313 -13.76 21.32 7.48
N ASP A 314 -12.88 21.15 8.46
CA ASP A 314 -11.80 20.16 8.49
C ASP A 314 -10.86 20.19 7.27
N VAL A 315 -10.67 21.38 6.70
CA VAL A 315 -9.61 21.65 5.74
C VAL A 315 -8.28 21.62 6.48
N LYS A 316 -7.32 20.85 5.96
CA LYS A 316 -5.95 20.75 6.49
C LYS A 316 -4.89 21.23 5.52
N PHE A 317 -5.25 21.44 4.25
CA PHE A 317 -4.31 21.85 3.22
C PHE A 317 -4.92 22.95 2.36
N ILE A 318 -4.08 23.88 1.92
CA ILE A 318 -4.40 24.81 0.85
C ILE A 318 -3.29 24.75 -0.20
N LYS A 319 -3.65 24.64 -1.46
CA LYS A 319 -2.74 24.66 -2.61
C LYS A 319 -2.74 26.02 -3.25
N VAL A 320 -1.57 26.64 -3.29
CA VAL A 320 -1.40 28.00 -3.77
C VAL A 320 -0.27 28.03 -4.79
N ALA A 321 -0.52 28.65 -5.95
CA ALA A 321 0.52 28.80 -6.97
C ALA A 321 1.76 29.51 -6.40
N ALA A 322 2.94 28.97 -6.69
CA ALA A 322 4.21 29.52 -6.20
C ALA A 322 4.36 30.99 -6.58
N ASP A 323 4.00 31.36 -7.81
CA ASP A 323 4.03 32.75 -8.27
C ASP A 323 3.08 33.66 -7.48
N LEU A 324 1.90 33.16 -7.10
CA LEU A 324 0.94 33.93 -6.30
C LEU A 324 1.48 34.19 -4.88
N LEU A 325 2.12 33.18 -4.27
CA LEU A 325 2.77 33.33 -2.97
C LEU A 325 3.90 34.36 -3.04
N ILE A 326 4.74 34.29 -4.07
CA ILE A 326 5.88 35.21 -4.25
C ILE A 326 5.37 36.64 -4.50
N GLU A 327 4.43 36.82 -5.44
CA GLU A 327 3.88 38.12 -5.81
C GLU A 327 3.18 38.80 -4.63
N GLN A 328 2.35 38.07 -3.88
CA GLN A 328 1.54 38.65 -2.81
C GLN A 328 2.26 38.74 -1.46
N LEU A 329 3.36 38.02 -1.25
CA LEU A 329 4.05 37.99 0.05
C LEU A 329 5.47 38.55 -0.02
N LEU A 330 6.24 38.29 -1.08
CA LEU A 330 7.64 38.74 -1.15
C LEU A 330 7.82 40.02 -1.96
N ASP A 331 7.10 40.17 -3.07
CA ASP A 331 7.27 41.32 -3.98
C ASP A 331 6.51 42.57 -3.53
N LEU A 332 5.65 42.48 -2.51
CA LEU A 332 5.00 43.65 -1.90
C LEU A 332 6.00 44.42 -1.02
N ASP A 333 6.30 45.67 -1.41
CA ASP A 333 7.06 46.65 -0.61
C ASP A 333 6.41 46.90 0.77
N ASN A 334 6.73 46.10 1.79
CA ASN A 334 6.32 46.26 3.19
C ASN A 334 4.82 46.56 3.42
N GLY A 335 3.95 46.13 2.50
CA GLY A 335 2.50 46.27 2.61
C GLY A 335 1.87 45.16 3.45
N PRO A 336 0.62 45.33 3.92
CA PRO A 336 -0.12 44.26 4.57
C PRO A 336 -0.24 43.05 3.62
N ALA A 337 0.13 41.85 4.10
CA ALA A 337 0.11 40.62 3.30
C ALA A 337 -1.31 40.23 2.85
N LEU A 338 -2.33 40.62 3.62
CA LEU A 338 -3.72 40.29 3.39
C LEU A 338 -4.60 41.54 3.58
N PRO A 339 -5.53 41.83 2.66
CA PRO A 339 -6.47 42.95 2.82
C PRO A 339 -7.32 42.89 4.10
N SER A 340 -7.71 41.67 4.50
CA SER A 340 -8.50 41.37 5.70
C SER A 340 -7.68 41.35 7.00
N LEU A 341 -6.38 41.09 6.91
CA LEU A 341 -5.48 40.92 8.06
C LEU A 341 -4.26 41.84 7.90
N ARG A 342 -4.51 43.15 8.06
CA ARG A 342 -3.51 44.20 7.80
C ARG A 342 -2.27 44.18 8.70
N ASP A 343 -2.36 43.51 9.84
CA ASP A 343 -1.27 43.43 10.82
C ASP A 343 -0.33 42.23 10.58
N ILE A 344 -0.63 41.40 9.57
CA ILE A 344 0.14 40.19 9.28
C ILE A 344 1.21 40.50 8.24
N GLN A 345 2.46 40.27 8.62
CA GLN A 345 3.58 40.33 7.70
C GLN A 345 3.58 39.10 6.82
N ALA A 346 4.07 39.25 5.60
CA ALA A 346 4.16 38.18 4.61
C ALA A 346 4.84 36.92 5.13
N ALA A 347 5.95 37.08 5.86
CA ALA A 347 6.72 36.00 6.46
C ALA A 347 5.92 35.18 7.50
N ASP A 348 4.86 35.76 8.08
CA ASP A 348 4.04 35.11 9.09
C ASP A 348 2.86 34.32 8.48
N PHE A 349 2.64 34.37 7.16
CA PHE A 349 1.48 33.75 6.51
C PHE A 349 1.42 32.24 6.77
N ALA A 350 2.50 31.50 6.51
CA ALA A 350 2.53 30.06 6.78
C ALA A 350 2.36 29.76 8.29
N GLY A 351 2.97 30.58 9.16
CA GLY A 351 2.80 30.49 10.61
C GLY A 351 1.35 30.72 11.05
N LEU A 352 0.63 31.65 10.43
CA LEU A 352 -0.78 31.92 10.68
C LEU A 352 -1.65 30.73 10.27
N THR A 353 -1.50 30.22 9.05
CA THR A 353 -2.31 29.09 8.56
C THR A 353 -2.16 27.87 9.47
N ARG A 354 -0.94 27.59 9.94
CA ARG A 354 -0.70 26.49 10.89
C ARG A 354 -1.38 26.66 12.24
N ARG A 355 -1.62 27.89 12.71
CA ARG A 355 -2.40 28.11 13.95
C ARG A 355 -3.86 27.66 13.81
N TYR A 356 -4.38 27.66 12.58
CA TYR A 356 -5.69 27.09 12.25
C TYR A 356 -5.63 25.59 11.94
N GLY A 357 -4.44 24.98 11.98
CA GLY A 357 -4.22 23.57 11.64
C GLY A 357 -4.23 23.31 10.13
N ILE A 358 -3.90 24.33 9.33
CA ILE A 358 -3.88 24.29 7.88
C ILE A 358 -2.43 24.42 7.41
N GLU A 359 -1.98 23.54 6.53
CA GLU A 359 -0.68 23.60 5.90
C GLU A 359 -0.77 24.13 4.47
N VAL A 360 0.22 24.90 4.05
CA VAL A 360 0.32 25.44 2.69
C VAL A 360 1.12 24.49 1.82
N ILE A 361 0.64 24.25 0.59
CA ILE A 361 1.35 23.53 -0.46
C ILE A 361 1.58 24.52 -1.60
N ALA A 362 2.84 24.79 -1.93
CA ALA A 362 3.18 25.57 -3.11
C ALA A 362 3.00 24.70 -4.36
N GLU A 363 2.04 25.03 -5.22
CA GLU A 363 1.81 24.33 -6.50
C GLU A 363 2.47 25.08 -7.66
N LYS A 364 2.55 24.41 -8.82
CA LYS A 364 3.16 24.95 -10.05
C LYS A 364 4.60 25.45 -9.84
N CYS A 365 5.37 24.76 -9.01
CA CYS A 365 6.81 25.02 -8.92
C CYS A 365 7.53 24.55 -10.20
N GLU A 366 8.19 25.47 -10.88
CA GLU A 366 8.86 25.22 -12.16
C GLU A 366 10.38 25.43 -12.10
N SER A 367 10.87 26.19 -11.12
CA SER A 367 12.30 26.52 -10.99
C SER A 367 12.83 26.39 -9.57
N GLU A 368 14.13 26.10 -9.48
CA GLU A 368 14.88 26.09 -8.21
C GLU A 368 14.84 27.44 -7.49
N ARG A 369 14.76 28.54 -8.27
CA ARG A 369 14.67 29.89 -7.72
C ARG A 369 13.38 30.06 -6.90
N GLN A 370 12.22 29.68 -7.46
CA GLN A 370 10.95 29.72 -6.74
C GLN A 370 11.04 28.93 -5.43
N ILE A 371 11.76 27.81 -5.38
CA ILE A 371 11.89 27.01 -4.15
C ILE A 371 12.64 27.76 -3.05
N VAL A 372 13.63 28.58 -3.39
CA VAL A 372 14.32 29.43 -2.41
C VAL A 372 13.32 30.41 -1.79
N ASP A 373 12.57 31.11 -2.63
CA ASP A 373 11.56 32.09 -2.22
C ASP A 373 10.44 31.44 -1.37
N ILE A 374 9.96 30.26 -1.77
CA ILE A 374 8.96 29.47 -1.03
C ILE A 374 9.47 29.01 0.34
N LEU A 375 10.76 28.67 0.46
CA LEU A 375 11.36 28.32 1.75
C LEU A 375 11.51 29.54 2.67
N GLU A 376 11.72 30.74 2.13
CA GLU A 376 11.74 31.99 2.92
C GLU A 376 10.37 32.29 3.54
N LEU A 377 9.29 31.86 2.88
CA LEU A 377 7.91 31.92 3.39
C LEU A 377 7.57 30.78 4.37
N ASP A 378 8.54 29.96 4.75
CA ASP A 378 8.38 28.80 5.65
C ASP A 378 7.39 27.74 5.10
N VAL A 379 7.16 27.69 3.79
CA VAL A 379 6.25 26.71 3.17
C VAL A 379 6.98 25.36 3.01
N GLY A 380 6.52 24.36 3.75
CA GLY A 380 7.19 23.06 3.88
C GLY A 380 6.82 22.02 2.82
N MET A 381 5.95 22.35 1.85
CA MET A 381 5.46 21.40 0.84
C MET A 381 5.41 22.03 -0.54
N GLY A 382 5.75 21.24 -1.57
CA GLY A 382 5.80 21.70 -2.94
C GLY A 382 5.28 20.67 -3.95
N GLN A 383 4.72 21.16 -5.04
CA GLN A 383 4.22 20.39 -6.18
C GLN A 383 4.47 21.16 -7.49
N GLY A 384 4.84 20.47 -8.56
CA GLY A 384 5.03 21.09 -9.87
C GLY A 384 5.92 20.27 -10.79
N HIS A 385 6.09 20.76 -12.03
CA HIS A 385 6.91 20.12 -13.05
C HIS A 385 8.36 19.90 -12.57
N LEU A 386 8.86 20.76 -11.68
CA LEU A 386 10.17 20.62 -11.06
C LEU A 386 10.35 19.29 -10.31
N PHE A 387 9.30 18.78 -9.68
CA PHE A 387 9.34 17.54 -8.86
C PHE A 387 8.83 16.32 -9.61
N GLY A 388 7.96 16.53 -10.60
CA GLY A 388 7.47 15.48 -11.47
C GLY A 388 6.13 15.85 -12.10
N GLU A 389 5.97 15.42 -13.36
CA GLU A 389 4.70 15.50 -14.07
C GLU A 389 3.71 14.43 -13.58
N PRO A 390 2.40 14.63 -13.80
CA PRO A 390 1.41 13.58 -13.60
C PRO A 390 1.75 12.36 -14.47
N ARG A 391 1.89 11.19 -13.85
CA ARG A 391 2.24 9.92 -14.53
C ARG A 391 1.13 8.90 -14.39
N ALA A 392 0.83 8.21 -15.48
CA ALA A 392 -0.12 7.09 -15.47
C ALA A 392 0.39 5.97 -14.58
N ILE A 393 -0.53 5.38 -13.80
CA ILE A 393 -0.27 4.09 -13.19
C ILE A 393 -0.50 3.00 -14.24
N LYS A 394 0.54 2.22 -14.53
CA LYS A 394 0.46 1.12 -15.51
C LYS A 394 -0.61 0.11 -15.09
N GLU A 395 -1.48 -0.34 -16.00
CA GLU A 395 -2.55 -1.32 -15.72
C GLU A 395 -2.07 -2.61 -15.06
N ALA A 396 -0.85 -3.10 -15.31
CA ALA A 396 -0.28 -4.24 -14.60
C ALA A 396 -0.16 -4.03 -13.07
N VAL A 397 -0.18 -2.77 -12.62
CA VAL A 397 -0.19 -2.33 -11.22
C VAL A 397 -1.64 -2.23 -10.67
N LEU A 398 -2.65 -2.22 -11.54
CA LEU A 398 -4.08 -2.17 -11.19
C LEU A 398 -4.78 -3.55 -11.36
N ALA A 399 -4.28 -4.41 -12.25
CA ALA A 399 -4.90 -5.69 -12.64
C ALA A 399 -4.73 -6.84 -11.62
N GLU A 400 -3.82 -6.72 -10.64
CA GLU A 400 -3.69 -7.71 -9.54
C GLU A 400 -4.88 -7.67 -8.55
N THR A 401 -5.80 -6.73 -8.74
CA THR A 401 -7.04 -6.59 -7.95
C THR A 401 -8.32 -6.74 -8.78
N ASP A 402 -8.23 -7.09 -10.07
CA ASP A 402 -9.44 -7.40 -10.84
C ASP A 402 -9.93 -8.82 -10.49
N PRO A 403 -11.23 -9.02 -10.24
CA PRO A 403 -11.78 -10.37 -10.19
C PRO A 403 -11.51 -11.06 -11.54
N PRO A 404 -11.18 -12.37 -11.57
CA PRO A 404 -10.79 -13.04 -12.80
C PRO A 404 -11.87 -12.82 -13.87
N ALA A 405 -11.45 -12.41 -15.07
CA ALA A 405 -12.33 -12.05 -16.20
C ALA A 405 -13.35 -13.15 -16.58
N GLU A 406 -13.18 -14.37 -16.07
CA GLU A 406 -14.13 -15.47 -16.15
C GLU A 406 -15.41 -15.26 -15.30
N PHE A 407 -15.31 -14.54 -14.18
CA PHE A 407 -16.43 -14.29 -13.27
C PHE A 407 -17.48 -13.36 -13.89
N LEU A 408 -17.07 -12.20 -14.41
CA LEU A 408 -17.97 -11.24 -15.10
C LEU A 408 -18.61 -11.82 -16.37
N ARG A 409 -17.90 -12.70 -17.09
CA ARG A 409 -18.45 -13.40 -18.26
C ARG A 409 -19.48 -14.48 -17.90
N SER A 410 -19.39 -15.06 -16.70
CA SER A 410 -20.31 -16.10 -16.23
C SER A 410 -21.64 -15.52 -15.72
N THR A 411 -21.61 -14.35 -15.07
CA THR A 411 -22.81 -13.68 -14.53
C THR A 411 -23.68 -13.08 -15.63
N LEU A 412 -23.08 -12.52 -16.68
CA LEU A 412 -23.82 -11.92 -17.81
C LEU A 412 -24.47 -12.96 -18.73
N ARG A 413 -23.83 -14.12 -18.95
CA ARG A 413 -24.45 -15.23 -19.72
C ARG A 413 -25.66 -15.84 -19.01
N SER A 414 -25.68 -15.80 -17.68
CA SER A 414 -26.76 -16.34 -16.85
C SER A 414 -28.03 -15.47 -16.90
N ALA A 415 -27.88 -14.16 -17.11
CA ALA A 415 -29.00 -13.22 -17.26
C ALA A 415 -29.65 -13.27 -18.66
N GLU A 416 -28.85 -13.48 -19.71
CA GLU A 416 -29.36 -13.63 -21.09
C GLU A 416 -30.13 -14.95 -21.32
N GLN A 417 -29.73 -16.04 -20.66
CA GLN A 417 -30.44 -17.32 -20.76
C GLN A 417 -31.81 -17.32 -20.07
N ARG A 418 -32.02 -16.51 -19.03
CA ARG A 418 -33.33 -16.39 -18.34
C ARG A 418 -34.34 -15.54 -19.12
N ARG A 419 -33.89 -14.64 -20.02
CA ARG A 419 -34.78 -13.88 -20.91
C ARG A 419 -35.28 -14.65 -22.14
N ARG A 420 -34.66 -15.80 -22.47
CA ARG A 420 -35.06 -16.62 -23.63
C ARG A 420 -36.07 -17.73 -23.32
N PHE A 421 -36.38 -17.99 -22.05
CA PHE A 421 -37.29 -19.06 -21.63
C PHE A 421 -38.30 -18.63 -20.54
N GLY A 422 -38.53 -17.32 -20.38
CA GLY A 422 -39.54 -16.75 -19.47
C GLY A 422 -40.76 -16.25 -20.22
#